data_AF-A0A536G577-F1
#
_entry.id   AF-A0A536G577-F1
#
_cell.length_a   1.000
_cell.length_b   1.000
_cell.length_c   1.000
_cell.angle_alpha   90.00
_cell.angle_beta   90.00
_cell.angle_gamma   90.00
#
_symmetry.space_group_name_H-M   'P 1'
#
loop_
_entity.id
_entity.type
_entity.pdbx_description
1 polymer ?
#
loop_
_entity_poly.entity_id
_entity_poly.type
_entity_poly.pdbx_seq_one_letter_code
_entity_poly.pdbx_strand_id
1 'polypeptide(L)'
;MPDINLTIDGHKLTVPAGTLIVEAAKTVGIEIPVFCYHHKLDPVGACRLCLVDFSPGPPRPQTACTTPVSEGMVVRTQSSMAVQARADILEFELANHPLDCPVCDKGGECPLQDFTFRHGYPTSRIDGPRLHFKKPIPLSDKIALDRERCVLCYRCTRYYDEIAWEQELTTDERGVQSFITSQFEAVGHDTHCDHLLKVLCGLQRDAVAAPRTAGPGYVPRERRDRRGLDLRPRSLRLHRRQRPCPVAHADHPGHKVDMVRCHHRGGGGDQGQRGEARRLASAGHHQ
;
A
#
# COMPACT_ATOMS: atom_id res chain seq x y z
N MET A 1 19.79 -13.10 -12.75
CA MET A 1 20.34 -11.73 -12.91
C MET A 1 21.61 -11.65 -12.10
N PRO A 2 22.66 -10.97 -12.57
CA PRO A 2 23.89 -10.83 -11.79
C PRO A 2 23.62 -10.02 -10.52
N ASP A 3 24.37 -10.32 -9.47
CA ASP A 3 24.33 -9.53 -8.24
C ASP A 3 25.12 -8.23 -8.41
N ILE A 4 24.65 -7.18 -7.74
CA ILE A 4 25.19 -5.82 -7.77
C ILE A 4 25.74 -5.46 -6.39
N ASN A 5 26.95 -4.89 -6.35
CA ASN A 5 27.53 -4.37 -5.12
C ASN A 5 27.27 -2.87 -4.97
N LEU A 6 26.82 -2.47 -3.79
CA LEU A 6 26.57 -1.08 -3.44
C LEU A 6 26.91 -0.82 -1.97
N THR A 7 26.92 0.46 -1.59
CA THR A 7 27.11 0.90 -0.22
C THR A 7 25.94 1.79 0.22
N ILE A 8 25.31 1.49 1.35
CA ILE A 8 24.25 2.32 1.96
C ILE A 8 24.72 2.75 3.35
N ASP A 9 24.86 4.06 3.57
CA ASP A 9 25.32 4.65 4.85
C ASP A 9 26.58 3.99 5.43
N GLY A 10 27.52 3.61 4.55
CA GLY A 10 28.79 2.97 4.93
C GLY A 10 28.73 1.44 5.01
N HIS A 11 27.55 0.83 4.96
CA HIS A 11 27.40 -0.62 4.89
C HIS A 11 27.53 -1.10 3.44
N LYS A 12 28.43 -2.05 3.19
CA LYS A 12 28.55 -2.72 1.89
C LYS A 12 27.55 -3.87 1.80
N LEU A 13 26.82 -3.96 0.70
CA LEU A 13 25.82 -4.98 0.45
C LEU A 13 25.86 -5.43 -1.01
N THR A 14 25.39 -6.66 -1.21
CA THR A 14 25.26 -7.29 -2.52
C THR A 14 23.81 -7.72 -2.67
N VAL A 15 23.14 -7.24 -3.73
CA VAL A 15 21.72 -7.52 -3.98
C VAL A 15 21.48 -7.85 -5.45
N PRO A 16 20.42 -8.59 -5.80
CA PRO A 16 20.10 -8.86 -7.19
C PRO A 16 19.90 -7.58 -8.00
N ALA A 17 20.38 -7.56 -9.25
CA ALA A 17 20.10 -6.46 -10.15
C ALA A 17 18.59 -6.19 -10.28
N GLY A 18 18.20 -4.92 -10.28
CA GLY A 18 16.80 -4.49 -10.34
C GLY A 18 16.13 -4.27 -8.98
N THR A 19 16.79 -4.63 -7.88
CA THR A 19 16.32 -4.30 -6.52
C THR A 19 16.22 -2.78 -6.33
N LEU A 20 15.18 -2.29 -5.67
CA LEU A 20 15.02 -0.86 -5.38
C LEU A 20 15.87 -0.44 -4.18
N ILE A 21 16.32 0.82 -4.12
CA ILE A 21 17.10 1.33 -2.98
C ILE A 21 16.35 1.12 -1.65
N VAL A 22 15.02 1.31 -1.63
CA VAL A 22 14.19 1.10 -0.43
C VAL A 22 14.21 -0.36 0.07
N GLU A 23 14.31 -1.34 -0.82
CA GLU A 23 14.38 -2.76 -0.45
C GLU A 23 15.79 -3.14 -0.04
N ALA A 24 16.79 -2.64 -0.75
CA ALA A 24 18.20 -2.82 -0.43
C ALA A 24 18.54 -2.25 0.95
N ALA A 25 17.99 -1.09 1.34
CA ALA A 25 18.20 -0.52 2.68
C ALA A 25 17.61 -1.39 3.79
N LYS A 26 16.45 -2.04 3.55
CA LYS A 26 15.79 -2.92 4.53
C LYS A 26 16.62 -4.16 4.86
N THR A 27 17.41 -4.69 3.92
CA THR A 27 18.24 -5.88 4.19
C THR A 27 19.34 -5.60 5.21
N VAL A 28 19.75 -4.34 5.34
CA VAL A 28 20.76 -3.87 6.30
C VAL A 28 20.14 -3.26 7.57
N GLY A 29 18.81 -3.29 7.69
CA GLY A 29 18.09 -2.72 8.83
C GLY A 29 17.97 -1.19 8.82
N ILE A 30 18.25 -0.54 7.68
CA ILE A 30 18.08 0.91 7.53
C ILE A 30 16.65 1.18 7.04
N GLU A 31 15.85 1.83 7.88
CA GLU A 31 14.47 2.21 7.54
C GLU A 31 14.46 3.54 6.78
N ILE A 32 14.04 3.48 5.51
CA ILE A 32 13.74 4.68 4.71
C ILE A 32 12.23 4.96 4.84
N PRO A 33 11.82 6.14 5.34
CA PRO A 33 10.41 6.44 5.56
C PRO A 33 9.67 6.58 4.24
N VAL A 34 8.48 5.95 4.13
CA VAL A 34 7.68 5.95 2.90
C VAL A 34 6.21 5.67 3.15
N PHE A 35 5.32 6.40 2.46
CA PHE A 35 3.87 6.15 2.48
C PHE A 35 3.35 5.45 1.22
N CYS A 36 3.70 5.89 0.01
CA CYS A 36 3.05 5.35 -1.19
C CYS A 36 3.54 3.95 -1.60
N TYR A 37 4.72 3.54 -1.16
CA TYR A 37 5.36 2.30 -1.59
C TYR A 37 4.94 1.11 -0.72
N HIS A 38 4.69 -0.03 -1.38
CA HIS A 38 4.47 -1.31 -0.75
C HIS A 38 5.05 -2.41 -1.66
N HIS A 39 5.77 -3.40 -1.11
CA HIS A 39 6.49 -4.43 -1.87
C HIS A 39 5.64 -5.32 -2.81
N LYS A 40 4.31 -5.26 -2.69
CA LYS A 40 3.36 -5.99 -3.55
C LYS A 40 2.68 -5.11 -4.60
N LEU A 41 2.93 -3.81 -4.56
CA LEU A 41 2.40 -2.85 -5.51
C LEU A 41 3.57 -2.33 -6.32
N ASP A 42 3.30 -1.88 -7.54
CA ASP A 42 4.34 -1.26 -8.34
C ASP A 42 4.90 0.03 -7.67
N PRO A 43 6.06 0.52 -8.08
CA PRO A 43 6.56 1.81 -7.61
C PRO A 43 5.85 3.01 -8.25
N VAL A 44 5.45 4.01 -7.46
CA VAL A 44 4.85 5.27 -7.97
C VAL A 44 5.61 6.54 -7.57
N GLY A 45 6.20 6.58 -6.37
CA GLY A 45 6.94 7.75 -5.90
C GLY A 45 6.10 9.00 -5.57
N ALA A 46 4.80 8.86 -5.34
CA ALA A 46 3.86 9.98 -5.14
C ALA A 46 4.15 10.83 -3.88
N CYS A 47 4.30 10.21 -2.70
CA CYS A 47 4.46 10.95 -1.44
C CYS A 47 5.84 11.61 -1.24
N ARG A 48 6.83 11.27 -2.08
CA ARG A 48 8.23 11.74 -2.00
C ARG A 48 8.94 11.56 -0.64
N LEU A 49 8.35 10.99 0.41
CA LEU A 49 9.02 10.88 1.73
C LEU A 49 10.32 10.06 1.71
N CYS A 50 10.49 9.16 0.74
CA CYS A 50 11.66 8.29 0.62
C CYS A 50 12.88 8.93 -0.08
N LEU A 51 12.99 10.27 -0.09
CA LEU A 51 14.11 10.96 -0.74
C LEU A 51 15.45 10.58 -0.09
N VAL A 52 16.44 10.23 -0.92
CA VAL A 52 17.82 9.89 -0.54
C VAL A 52 18.80 10.51 -1.53
N ASP A 53 20.02 10.77 -1.07
CA ASP A 53 21.11 11.13 -1.96
C ASP A 53 21.92 9.89 -2.33
N PHE A 54 22.43 9.83 -3.56
CA PHE A 54 23.36 8.79 -3.96
C PHE A 54 24.39 9.29 -4.96
N SER A 55 25.52 8.58 -5.06
CA SER A 55 26.61 8.87 -6.00
C SER A 55 27.06 7.59 -6.71
N PRO A 56 27.34 7.63 -8.03
CA PRO A 56 27.10 8.74 -8.95
C PRO A 56 25.59 8.97 -9.16
N GLY A 57 25.14 10.22 -9.10
CA GLY A 57 23.72 10.55 -9.16
C GLY A 57 23.47 12.04 -9.35
N PRO A 58 22.20 12.43 -9.58
CA PRO A 58 21.81 13.83 -9.70
C PRO A 58 22.15 14.63 -8.43
N PRO A 59 22.37 15.96 -8.53
CA PRO A 59 22.69 16.80 -7.37
C PRO A 59 21.51 17.01 -6.40
N ARG A 60 20.32 16.50 -6.72
CA ARG A 60 19.12 16.58 -5.89
C ARG A 60 18.75 15.20 -5.36
N PRO A 61 18.18 15.10 -4.14
CA PRO A 61 17.67 13.84 -3.62
C PRO A 61 16.69 13.19 -4.59
N GLN A 62 16.77 11.86 -4.68
CA GLN A 62 15.95 11.02 -5.55
C GLN A 62 15.11 10.07 -4.72
N THR A 63 14.02 9.55 -5.29
CA THR A 63 13.11 8.65 -4.60
C THR A 63 13.68 7.24 -4.49
N ALA A 64 13.98 6.80 -3.27
CA ALA A 64 14.48 5.45 -3.01
C ALA A 64 13.50 4.34 -3.43
N CYS A 65 12.20 4.64 -3.47
CA CYS A 65 11.19 3.66 -3.84
C CYS A 65 11.02 3.43 -5.34
N THR A 66 11.54 4.30 -6.21
CA THR A 66 11.45 4.14 -7.68
C THR A 66 12.81 3.93 -8.33
N THR A 67 13.89 4.23 -7.62
CA THR A 67 15.24 4.12 -8.16
C THR A 67 15.80 2.71 -7.92
N PRO A 68 16.14 1.96 -8.99
CA PRO A 68 16.85 0.69 -8.86
C PRO A 68 18.31 0.94 -8.47
N VAL A 69 18.91 -0.04 -7.79
CA VAL A 69 20.33 0.01 -7.45
C VAL A 69 21.22 -0.21 -8.68
N SER A 70 22.42 0.36 -8.64
CA SER A 70 23.46 0.22 -9.68
C SER A 70 24.80 -0.17 -9.06
N GLU A 71 25.69 -0.77 -9.85
CA GLU A 71 27.02 -1.18 -9.39
C GLU A 71 27.84 0.01 -8.89
N GLY A 72 28.45 -0.15 -7.72
CA GLY A 72 29.26 0.88 -7.08
C GLY A 72 28.46 2.07 -6.54
N MET A 73 27.13 1.99 -6.51
CA MET A 73 26.28 3.06 -5.98
C MET A 73 26.55 3.28 -4.49
N VAL A 74 26.72 4.54 -4.08
CA VAL A 74 26.87 4.95 -2.68
C VAL A 74 25.66 5.79 -2.28
N VAL A 75 24.74 5.19 -1.52
CA VAL A 75 23.53 5.83 -1.00
C VAL A 75 23.80 6.43 0.38
N ARG A 76 23.33 7.66 0.58
CA ARG A 76 23.38 8.40 1.84
C ARG A 76 21.96 8.77 2.24
N THR A 77 21.43 8.13 3.28
CA THR A 77 20.06 8.39 3.75
C THR A 77 19.97 9.56 4.72
N GLN A 78 21.10 9.92 5.35
CA GLN A 78 21.23 10.97 6.38
C GLN A 78 21.94 12.23 5.87
N SER A 79 21.97 12.46 4.56
CA SER A 79 22.48 13.71 4.02
C SER A 79 21.60 14.89 4.46
N SER A 80 22.20 16.06 4.63
CA SER A 80 21.47 17.27 5.06
C SER A 80 20.31 17.60 4.12
N MET A 81 20.51 17.47 2.80
CA MET A 81 19.46 17.70 1.81
C MET A 81 18.32 16.68 1.90
N ALA A 82 18.61 15.39 2.09
CA ALA A 82 17.57 14.37 2.21
C ALA A 82 16.77 14.53 3.51
N VAL A 83 17.45 14.78 4.64
CA VAL A 83 16.79 14.99 5.94
C VAL A 83 15.89 16.22 5.90
N GLN A 84 16.40 17.34 5.36
CA GLN A 84 15.63 18.57 5.19
C GLN A 84 14.40 18.36 4.31
N ALA A 85 14.57 17.73 3.15
CA ALA A 85 13.46 17.47 2.23
C ALA A 85 12.37 16.58 2.85
N ARG A 86 12.76 15.59 3.67
CA ARG A 86 11.78 14.75 4.40
C ARG A 86 10.99 15.55 5.43
N ALA A 87 11.65 16.42 6.18
CA ALA A 87 10.98 17.29 7.15
C ALA A 87 9.97 18.23 6.46
N ASP A 88 10.37 18.83 5.33
CA ASP A 88 9.50 19.71 4.54
C ASP A 88 8.29 18.95 3.95
N ILE A 89 8.49 17.73 3.44
CA ILE A 89 7.39 16.87 2.96
C ILE A 89 6.43 16.54 4.10
N LEU A 90 6.92 16.16 5.28
CA LEU A 90 6.06 15.86 6.41
C LEU A 90 5.26 17.08 6.87
N GLU A 91 5.83 18.28 6.78
CA GLU A 91 5.09 19.50 7.06
C GLU A 91 3.98 19.74 6.02
N PHE A 92 4.21 19.48 4.74
CA PHE A 92 3.17 19.55 3.71
C PHE A 92 2.07 18.51 3.91
N GLU A 93 2.40 17.28 4.30
CA GLU A 93 1.40 16.25 4.61
C GLU A 93 0.54 16.64 5.81
N LEU A 94 1.10 17.38 6.77
CA LEU A 94 0.39 17.89 7.95
C LEU A 94 -0.37 19.21 7.71
N ALA A 95 -0.15 19.87 6.58
CA ALA A 95 -0.76 21.16 6.26
C ALA A 95 -2.29 21.10 6.32
N ASN A 96 -2.87 20.04 5.76
CA ASN A 96 -4.32 19.81 5.74
C ASN A 96 -4.78 18.68 6.67
N HIS A 97 -3.85 17.99 7.36
CA HIS A 97 -4.21 16.89 8.26
C HIS A 97 -4.87 17.41 9.55
N PRO A 98 -6.01 16.83 9.99
CA PRO A 98 -6.71 17.28 11.19
C PRO A 98 -5.93 16.90 12.45
N LEU A 99 -6.10 17.69 13.52
CA LEU A 99 -5.53 17.41 14.85
C LEU A 99 -6.38 16.40 15.63
N ASP A 100 -6.72 15.30 14.97
CA ASP A 100 -7.66 14.28 15.46
C ASP A 100 -6.95 13.09 16.15
N CYS A 101 -5.63 13.15 16.35
CA CYS A 101 -4.86 12.02 16.91
C CYS A 101 -5.46 11.38 18.18
N PRO A 102 -6.04 12.12 19.15
CA PRO A 102 -6.65 11.52 20.34
C PRO A 102 -7.92 10.70 20.07
N VAL A 103 -8.62 10.99 18.97
CA VAL A 103 -9.87 10.32 18.56
C VAL A 103 -9.67 9.45 17.31
N CYS A 104 -8.45 9.42 16.77
CA CYS A 104 -8.06 8.60 15.64
C CYS A 104 -7.86 7.16 16.11
N ASP A 105 -8.49 6.22 15.40
CA ASP A 105 -8.36 4.78 15.64
C ASP A 105 -6.93 4.27 15.42
N LYS A 106 -6.15 4.96 14.57
CA LYS A 106 -4.74 4.71 14.32
C LYS A 106 -3.80 5.45 15.28
N GLY A 107 -4.31 6.18 16.26
CA GLY A 107 -3.49 6.87 17.25
C GLY A 107 -2.54 5.90 17.96
N GLY A 108 -1.23 6.16 17.89
CA GLY A 108 -0.19 5.32 18.49
C GLY A 108 0.31 4.15 17.63
N GLU A 109 -0.32 3.87 16.48
CA GLU A 109 0.19 2.93 15.46
C GLU A 109 0.24 3.56 14.05
N CYS A 110 0.13 4.89 13.98
CA CYS A 110 0.06 5.64 12.72
C CYS A 110 1.47 5.92 12.17
N PRO A 111 1.80 5.46 10.94
CA PRO A 111 3.10 5.76 10.34
C PRO A 111 3.34 7.25 10.13
N LEU A 112 2.30 8.04 9.88
CA LEU A 112 2.42 9.50 9.78
C LEU A 112 2.89 10.09 11.11
N GLN A 113 2.28 9.67 12.21
CA GLN A 113 2.68 10.10 13.55
C GLN A 113 4.13 9.73 13.85
N ASP A 114 4.53 8.49 13.56
CA ASP A 114 5.89 7.99 13.81
C ASP A 114 6.94 8.72 12.97
N PHE A 115 6.68 8.93 11.68
CA PHE A 115 7.61 9.63 10.80
C PHE A 115 7.69 11.12 11.11
N THR A 116 6.57 11.77 11.45
CA THR A 116 6.59 13.15 11.95
C THR A 116 7.42 13.26 13.23
N PHE A 117 7.28 12.32 14.17
CA PHE A 117 8.07 12.35 15.40
C PHE A 117 9.56 12.15 15.17
N ARG A 118 9.95 11.29 14.21
CA ARG A 118 11.37 10.97 13.93
C ARG A 118 12.06 11.93 12.96
N HIS A 119 11.34 12.47 12.00
CA HIS A 119 11.91 13.20 10.86
C HIS A 119 11.26 14.58 10.60
N GLY A 120 10.15 14.89 11.25
CA GLY A 120 9.45 16.16 11.09
C GLY A 120 10.03 17.26 11.97
N TYR A 121 9.52 18.48 11.78
CA TYR A 121 9.81 19.61 12.66
C TYR A 121 9.10 19.44 14.02
N PRO A 122 9.69 19.97 15.11
CA PRO A 122 9.06 19.93 16.43
C PRO A 122 7.82 20.84 16.52
N THR A 123 7.73 21.87 15.68
CA THR A 123 6.65 22.84 15.65
C THR A 123 6.22 23.09 14.21
N SER A 124 4.90 23.13 13.97
CA SER A 124 4.36 23.51 12.65
C SER A 124 4.57 25.00 12.40
N ARG A 125 5.02 25.36 11.20
CA ARG A 125 5.04 26.74 10.71
C ARG A 125 3.77 27.11 9.97
N ILE A 126 2.98 26.10 9.59
CA ILE A 126 1.73 26.27 8.86
C ILE A 126 0.65 26.67 9.85
N ASP A 127 0.19 27.91 9.69
CA ASP A 127 -1.00 28.45 10.32
C ASP A 127 -2.00 28.81 9.23
N GLY A 128 -3.22 28.30 9.33
CA GLY A 128 -4.22 28.44 8.28
C GLY A 128 -5.39 27.48 8.43
N PRO A 129 -6.52 27.77 7.76
CA PRO A 129 -7.65 26.87 7.71
C PRO A 129 -7.25 25.59 6.97
N ARG A 130 -7.66 24.44 7.52
CA ARG A 130 -7.51 23.14 6.87
C ARG A 130 -8.66 22.89 5.92
N LEU A 131 -8.42 22.05 4.91
CA LEU A 131 -9.51 21.55 4.09
C LEU A 131 -10.48 20.69 4.91
N HIS A 132 -11.76 20.88 4.62
CA HIS A 132 -12.83 20.12 5.24
C HIS A 132 -13.58 19.31 4.21
N PHE A 133 -13.81 18.03 4.52
CA PHE A 133 -14.52 17.10 3.67
C PHE A 133 -15.67 16.44 4.43
N LYS A 134 -16.63 15.89 3.70
CA LYS A 134 -17.68 15.06 4.29
C LYS A 134 -17.05 13.83 4.95
N LYS A 135 -17.32 13.60 6.24
CA LYS A 135 -16.83 12.46 7.03
C LYS A 135 -17.91 11.92 7.99
N PRO A 136 -17.97 10.61 8.28
CA PRO A 136 -17.32 9.49 7.57
C PRO A 136 -18.08 9.08 6.30
N ILE A 137 -17.37 8.60 5.28
CA ILE A 137 -17.98 8.03 4.06
C ILE A 137 -17.92 6.51 4.15
N PRO A 138 -19.05 5.79 4.23
CA PRO A 138 -19.02 4.34 4.26
C PRO A 138 -18.59 3.80 2.89
N LEU A 139 -17.47 3.06 2.84
CA LEU A 139 -17.06 2.31 1.64
C LEU A 139 -17.67 0.91 1.65
N SER A 140 -17.68 0.28 2.82
CA SER A 140 -18.38 -0.98 3.07
C SER A 140 -18.92 -0.99 4.49
N ASP A 141 -19.65 -2.05 4.86
CA ASP A 141 -20.11 -2.22 6.24
C ASP A 141 -18.94 -2.13 7.22
N LYS A 142 -17.72 -2.50 6.83
CA LYS A 142 -16.59 -2.62 7.76
C LYS A 142 -15.52 -1.56 7.58
N ILE A 143 -15.64 -0.68 6.58
CA ILE A 143 -14.60 0.29 6.23
C ILE A 143 -15.26 1.63 5.98
N ALA A 144 -14.83 2.63 6.74
CA ALA A 144 -15.18 4.02 6.53
C ALA A 144 -13.96 4.79 6.02
N LEU A 145 -14.18 5.65 5.03
CA LEU A 145 -13.21 6.57 4.50
C LEU A 145 -13.35 7.93 5.17
N ASP A 146 -12.28 8.36 5.83
CA ASP A 146 -12.09 9.74 6.27
C ASP A 146 -11.11 10.42 5.30
N ARG A 147 -11.64 11.35 4.50
CA ARG A 147 -10.87 12.11 3.50
C ARG A 147 -9.95 13.14 4.14
N GLU A 148 -10.28 13.67 5.32
CA GLU A 148 -9.44 14.66 6.00
C GLU A 148 -8.16 14.02 6.55
N ARG A 149 -8.24 12.75 6.97
CA ARG A 149 -7.07 12.00 7.48
C ARG A 149 -6.20 11.37 6.38
N CYS A 150 -6.65 11.43 5.12
CA CYS A 150 -5.94 10.84 3.98
C CYS A 150 -4.75 11.71 3.55
N VAL A 151 -3.56 11.11 3.45
CA VAL A 151 -2.33 11.76 2.94
C VAL A 151 -2.12 11.54 1.43
N LEU A 152 -3.19 11.19 0.70
CA LEU A 152 -3.17 10.99 -0.76
C LEU A 152 -2.00 10.13 -1.29
N CYS A 153 -1.66 9.06 -0.56
CA CYS A 153 -0.55 8.18 -0.92
C CYS A 153 -0.85 7.25 -2.11
N TYR A 154 -2.09 7.25 -2.62
CA TYR A 154 -2.63 6.41 -3.69
C TYR A 154 -2.51 4.90 -3.47
N ARG A 155 -2.22 4.45 -2.25
CA ARG A 155 -2.05 3.02 -1.96
C ARG A 155 -3.37 2.24 -2.07
N CYS A 156 -4.49 2.86 -1.68
CA CYS A 156 -5.82 2.26 -1.82
C CYS A 156 -6.26 2.11 -3.27
N THR A 157 -6.19 3.18 -4.07
CA THR A 157 -6.60 3.16 -5.48
C THR A 157 -5.80 2.12 -6.24
N ARG A 158 -4.47 2.14 -6.08
CA ARG A 158 -3.57 1.18 -6.73
C ARG A 158 -3.75 -0.26 -6.27
N TYR A 159 -4.12 -0.46 -5.01
CA TYR A 159 -4.48 -1.80 -4.54
C TYR A 159 -5.69 -2.35 -5.30
N TYR A 160 -6.72 -1.53 -5.50
CA TYR A 160 -7.88 -1.91 -6.29
C TYR A 160 -7.48 -2.18 -7.75
N ASP A 161 -6.65 -1.32 -8.33
CA ASP A 161 -6.22 -1.44 -9.73
C ASP A 161 -5.36 -2.69 -9.99
N GLU A 162 -4.33 -2.92 -9.17
CA GLU A 162 -3.26 -3.89 -9.44
C GLU A 162 -3.53 -5.26 -8.83
N ILE A 163 -4.24 -5.31 -7.70
CA ILE A 163 -4.43 -6.56 -6.92
C ILE A 163 -5.88 -7.02 -6.98
N ALA A 164 -6.83 -6.12 -6.74
CA ALA A 164 -8.25 -6.48 -6.80
C ALA A 164 -8.76 -6.56 -8.25
N TRP A 165 -8.04 -5.94 -9.21
CA TRP A 165 -8.47 -5.81 -10.61
C TRP A 165 -9.86 -5.16 -10.75
N GLU A 166 -10.14 -4.23 -9.84
CA GLU A 166 -11.38 -3.47 -9.74
C GLU A 166 -11.03 -1.97 -9.77
N GLN A 167 -11.97 -1.12 -10.14
CA GLN A 167 -11.75 0.34 -10.22
C GLN A 167 -12.66 1.08 -9.24
N GLU A 168 -12.88 0.51 -8.05
CA GLU A 168 -13.88 1.06 -7.12
C GLU A 168 -13.45 2.40 -6.54
N LEU A 169 -12.18 2.51 -6.10
CA LEU A 169 -11.63 3.75 -5.53
C LEU A 169 -10.82 4.52 -6.58
N THR A 170 -11.18 5.78 -6.76
CA THR A 170 -10.48 6.71 -7.64
C THR A 170 -10.08 7.97 -6.90
N THR A 171 -9.27 8.79 -7.57
CA THR A 171 -8.97 10.16 -7.13
C THR A 171 -9.83 11.10 -7.94
N ASP A 172 -10.54 11.98 -7.25
CA ASP A 172 -11.29 13.09 -7.84
C ASP A 172 -10.58 14.41 -7.54
N GLU A 173 -10.95 15.44 -8.31
CA GLU A 173 -10.32 16.77 -8.30
C GLU A 173 -8.81 16.76 -8.62
N ARG A 174 -8.17 17.93 -8.55
CA ARG A 174 -6.73 18.11 -8.80
C ARG A 174 -6.07 19.06 -7.81
N GLY A 175 -4.76 18.89 -7.64
CA GLY A 175 -3.96 19.76 -6.78
C GLY A 175 -4.31 19.58 -5.31
N VAL A 176 -4.45 20.69 -4.60
CA VAL A 176 -4.72 20.69 -3.15
C VAL A 176 -6.12 20.16 -2.82
N GLN A 177 -7.06 20.24 -3.76
CA GLN A 177 -8.44 19.77 -3.58
C GLN A 177 -8.62 18.28 -3.89
N SER A 178 -7.56 17.57 -4.27
CA SER A 178 -7.63 16.14 -4.59
C SER A 178 -8.15 15.32 -3.40
N PHE A 179 -9.07 14.40 -3.64
CA PHE A 179 -9.55 13.46 -2.62
C PHE A 179 -9.84 12.08 -3.19
N ILE A 180 -9.82 11.05 -2.34
CA ILE A 180 -10.20 9.69 -2.73
C ILE A 180 -11.73 9.55 -2.66
N THR A 181 -12.33 8.99 -3.70
CA THR A 181 -13.77 8.71 -3.78
C THR A 181 -14.03 7.31 -4.32
N SER A 182 -15.25 6.81 -4.12
CA SER A 182 -15.75 5.63 -4.82
C SER A 182 -16.42 6.04 -6.12
N GLN A 183 -16.33 5.21 -7.17
CA GLN A 183 -17.03 5.44 -8.44
C GLN A 183 -18.54 5.19 -8.34
N PHE A 184 -18.98 4.34 -7.40
CA PHE A 184 -20.37 3.97 -7.23
C PHE A 184 -20.93 4.59 -5.94
N GLU A 185 -22.12 5.20 -6.05
CA GLU A 185 -22.99 5.51 -4.90
C GLU A 185 -23.75 4.24 -4.50
N ALA A 186 -23.06 3.24 -3.96
CA ALA A 186 -23.75 2.06 -3.45
C ALA A 186 -23.08 1.51 -2.20
N VAL A 187 -23.77 1.70 -1.08
CA VAL A 187 -23.55 0.95 0.16
C VAL A 187 -23.96 -0.49 -0.11
N GLY A 188 -22.99 -1.41 -0.12
CA GLY A 188 -23.23 -2.85 -0.14
C GLY A 188 -22.68 -3.58 -1.36
N HIS A 189 -21.35 -3.66 -1.50
CA HIS A 189 -20.71 -4.52 -2.48
C HIS A 189 -19.69 -5.48 -1.84
N ASP A 190 -19.36 -6.54 -2.57
CA ASP A 190 -18.88 -7.82 -2.04
C ASP A 190 -17.64 -7.73 -1.16
N THR A 191 -17.80 -8.27 0.07
CA THR A 191 -16.80 -8.37 1.15
C THR A 191 -15.51 -9.13 0.82
N HIS A 192 -15.27 -9.48 -0.46
CA HIS A 192 -14.13 -10.30 -0.86
C HIS A 192 -12.81 -9.51 -0.89
N CYS A 193 -12.85 -8.23 -1.29
CA CYS A 193 -11.67 -7.36 -1.35
C CYS A 193 -11.42 -6.57 -0.04
N ASP A 194 -12.42 -6.46 0.84
CA ASP A 194 -12.38 -5.78 2.14
C ASP A 194 -11.23 -6.24 3.05
N HIS A 195 -10.91 -7.54 3.04
CA HIS A 195 -9.99 -8.12 4.02
C HIS A 195 -8.53 -7.72 3.75
N LEU A 196 -8.19 -7.51 2.49
CA LEU A 196 -6.84 -7.17 2.04
C LEU A 196 -6.60 -5.65 2.06
N LEU A 197 -7.61 -4.84 1.74
CA LEU A 197 -7.53 -3.38 1.84
C LEU A 197 -7.20 -2.92 3.28
N LYS A 198 -7.75 -3.61 4.29
CA LYS A 198 -7.45 -3.40 5.71
C LYS A 198 -5.99 -3.62 6.08
N VAL A 199 -5.33 -4.60 5.45
CA VAL A 199 -3.94 -4.96 5.73
C VAL A 199 -2.98 -3.99 5.04
N LEU A 200 -3.37 -3.44 3.89
CA LEU A 200 -2.46 -2.69 3.03
C LEU A 200 -2.56 -1.18 3.21
N CYS A 201 -3.75 -0.62 3.45
CA CYS A 201 -3.95 0.83 3.36
C CYS A 201 -3.92 1.55 4.72
N GLY A 202 -3.94 0.85 5.86
CA GLY A 202 -4.17 1.54 7.14
C GLY A 202 -5.52 2.28 7.19
N LEU A 203 -6.46 1.92 6.31
CA LEU A 203 -7.84 2.41 6.34
C LEU A 203 -8.50 2.00 7.66
N GLN A 204 -9.29 2.92 8.19
CA GLN A 204 -9.78 2.91 9.55
C GLN A 204 -10.68 1.70 9.81
N ARG A 205 -10.56 1.11 10.99
CA ARG A 205 -11.25 -0.15 11.29
C ARG A 205 -12.68 0.02 11.79
N ASP A 206 -13.12 1.21 12.20
CA ASP A 206 -14.34 1.29 13.00
C ASP A 206 -15.33 2.37 12.55
N ALA A 207 -16.37 1.93 11.84
CA ALA A 207 -17.72 2.48 11.96
C ALA A 207 -18.83 1.45 11.57
N VAL A 208 -18.74 0.19 12.01
CA VAL A 208 -19.96 -0.43 12.59
C VAL A 208 -19.92 -0.12 14.06
N ALA A 209 -20.27 1.12 14.40
CA ALA A 209 -21.04 1.26 15.61
C ALA A 209 -22.35 0.53 15.31
N ALA A 210 -22.45 -0.73 15.77
CA ALA A 210 -23.76 -1.19 16.23
C ALA A 210 -24.31 -0.06 17.11
N PRO A 211 -25.58 0.33 16.94
CA PRO A 211 -26.15 1.50 17.59
C PRO A 211 -25.73 1.54 19.06
N ARG A 212 -25.08 2.65 19.43
CA ARG A 212 -24.40 2.89 20.71
C ARG A 212 -25.21 2.30 21.87
N THR A 213 -24.67 1.28 22.52
CA THR A 213 -24.82 1.18 23.98
C THR A 213 -23.55 1.76 24.59
N ALA A 214 -23.74 2.61 25.60
CA ALA A 214 -22.70 3.42 26.23
C ALA A 214 -21.48 2.59 26.66
N GLY A 215 -20.29 3.18 26.56
CA GLY A 215 -19.00 2.52 26.82
C GLY A 215 -18.80 2.03 28.26
N PRO A 216 -17.68 1.35 28.51
CA PRO A 216 -16.68 2.00 29.36
C PRO A 216 -15.21 1.73 28.96
N GLY A 217 -14.34 2.70 29.28
CA GLY A 217 -13.01 2.43 29.84
C GLY A 217 -11.81 2.39 28.87
N TYR A 218 -10.95 3.39 29.01
CA TYR A 218 -9.53 3.32 28.62
C TYR A 218 -8.80 2.27 29.48
N VAL A 219 -8.07 1.34 28.84
CA VAL A 219 -7.23 0.33 29.51
C VAL A 219 -5.76 0.62 29.21
N PRO A 220 -4.90 0.93 30.20
CA PRO A 220 -3.46 1.09 30.00
C PRO A 220 -2.79 -0.25 29.67
N ARG A 221 -1.79 -0.25 28.77
CA ARG A 221 -0.97 -1.43 28.45
C ARG A 221 -0.15 -1.90 29.67
N GLU A 222 -0.28 -3.18 30.01
CA GLU A 222 0.47 -3.85 31.08
C GLU A 222 1.99 -3.88 30.85
N ARG A 223 2.74 -3.71 31.94
CA ARG A 223 4.19 -3.91 32.06
C ARG A 223 4.56 -5.34 31.64
N ARG A 224 5.50 -5.48 30.70
CA ARG A 224 6.19 -6.75 30.43
C ARG A 224 7.10 -7.12 31.60
N ASP A 225 6.66 -8.09 32.38
CA ASP A 225 7.47 -8.71 33.43
C ASP A 225 8.51 -9.66 32.79
N ARG A 226 9.77 -9.54 33.23
CA ARG A 226 10.93 -10.28 32.70
C ARG A 226 11.01 -11.67 33.35
N ARG A 227 10.62 -12.74 32.65
CA ARG A 227 11.10 -14.11 32.97
C ARG A 227 11.16 -15.02 31.74
N GLY A 228 12.36 -15.58 31.50
CA GLY A 228 12.59 -16.92 30.95
C GLY A 228 12.55 -17.11 29.43
N LEU A 229 13.71 -17.41 28.84
CA LEU A 229 13.88 -17.86 27.45
C LEU A 229 13.12 -19.17 27.15
N ASP A 230 12.47 -19.24 25.98
CA ASP A 230 12.48 -20.45 25.15
C ASP A 230 12.49 -20.04 23.66
N LEU A 231 13.57 -20.41 22.96
CA LEU A 231 13.85 -20.06 21.56
C LEU A 231 13.45 -21.23 20.65
N ARG A 232 12.23 -21.23 20.09
CA ARG A 232 11.88 -21.87 18.81
C ARG A 232 10.73 -21.15 18.09
N PRO A 233 10.72 -21.09 16.75
CA PRO A 233 9.76 -20.31 15.99
C PRO A 233 8.44 -21.08 15.87
N ARG A 234 7.32 -20.50 16.35
CA ARG A 234 5.98 -21.05 16.11
C ARG A 234 5.01 -19.94 15.69
N SER A 235 4.71 -19.98 14.39
CA SER A 235 3.40 -19.83 13.74
C SER A 235 2.26 -19.12 14.49
N LEU A 236 1.59 -18.22 13.76
CA LEU A 236 0.34 -17.53 14.08
C LEU A 236 -0.56 -18.29 15.08
N ARG A 237 -0.85 -17.66 16.22
CA ARG A 237 -1.99 -18.03 17.06
C ARG A 237 -3.19 -17.14 16.73
N LEU A 238 -4.07 -17.65 15.87
CA LEU A 238 -5.45 -17.20 15.79
C LEU A 238 -6.18 -17.67 17.06
N HIS A 239 -6.64 -16.72 17.88
CA HIS A 239 -7.57 -17.03 18.96
C HIS A 239 -8.95 -17.36 18.36
N ARG A 240 -9.20 -18.66 18.11
CA ARG A 240 -10.54 -19.20 17.86
C ARG A 240 -11.39 -19.09 19.13
N ARG A 241 -12.42 -18.25 19.14
CA ARG A 241 -13.68 -18.57 19.82
C ARG A 241 -14.64 -19.07 18.74
N GLN A 242 -14.81 -20.38 18.67
CA GLN A 242 -15.77 -21.04 17.80
C GLN A 242 -17.19 -20.68 18.26
N ARG A 243 -18.00 -20.12 17.36
CA ARG A 243 -19.44 -20.37 17.31
C ARG A 243 -19.75 -20.88 15.90
N PRO A 244 -20.48 -22.00 15.74
CA PRO A 244 -20.71 -22.61 14.44
C PRO A 244 -21.74 -21.78 13.64
N CYS A 245 -21.46 -21.54 12.36
CA CYS A 245 -22.47 -21.07 11.41
C CYS A 245 -23.44 -22.23 11.09
N PRO A 246 -24.76 -21.99 11.00
CA PRO A 246 -25.70 -23.00 10.52
C PRO A 246 -25.53 -23.15 9.00
N VAL A 247 -25.26 -24.38 8.56
CA VAL A 247 -25.21 -24.75 7.14
C VAL A 247 -26.61 -25.23 6.75
N ALA A 248 -27.26 -24.56 5.81
CA ALA A 248 -28.47 -25.07 5.18
C ALA A 248 -28.07 -26.21 4.22
N HIS A 249 -28.65 -27.40 4.45
CA HIS A 249 -28.53 -28.55 3.57
C HIS A 249 -29.44 -28.38 2.34
N ALA A 250 -28.90 -28.64 1.16
CA ALA A 250 -29.67 -29.13 0.02
C ALA A 250 -28.80 -30.10 -0.78
N ASP A 251 -29.39 -31.25 -1.09
CA ASP A 251 -28.76 -32.50 -1.49
C ASP A 251 -28.06 -32.48 -2.86
N HIS A 252 -26.93 -33.19 -2.93
CA HIS A 252 -26.31 -33.65 -4.17
C HIS A 252 -26.91 -35.00 -4.60
N PRO A 253 -26.79 -35.35 -5.89
CA PRO A 253 -25.96 -36.54 -6.14
C PRO A 253 -25.02 -36.41 -7.35
N GLY A 254 -23.75 -36.73 -7.09
CA GLY A 254 -22.88 -37.46 -8.01
C GLY A 254 -21.98 -36.64 -8.95
N HIS A 255 -20.70 -36.46 -8.57
CA HIS A 255 -19.58 -37.19 -9.20
C HIS A 255 -18.24 -36.83 -8.55
N LYS A 256 -17.32 -37.80 -8.62
CA LYS A 256 -16.06 -37.93 -7.87
C LYS A 256 -15.04 -36.82 -8.13
N VAL A 257 -14.24 -36.58 -7.09
CA VAL A 257 -13.01 -35.77 -7.04
C VAL A 257 -12.03 -36.17 -8.13
N ASP A 258 -11.44 -35.21 -8.83
CA ASP A 258 -10.04 -35.29 -9.26
C ASP A 258 -9.36 -33.90 -9.27
N MET A 259 -8.28 -33.79 -8.49
CA MET A 259 -7.34 -32.69 -8.51
C MET A 259 -6.36 -32.89 -9.68
N VAL A 260 -6.42 -32.09 -10.75
CA VAL A 260 -5.24 -31.78 -11.58
C VAL A 260 -5.34 -30.38 -12.22
N ARG A 261 -4.24 -29.65 -12.06
CA ARG A 261 -3.73 -28.46 -12.77
C ARG A 261 -4.32 -28.05 -14.13
N CYS A 262 -4.39 -26.72 -14.26
CA CYS A 262 -3.94 -25.84 -15.34
C CYS A 262 -4.16 -26.18 -16.83
N HIS A 263 -4.62 -25.13 -17.51
CA HIS A 263 -4.54 -24.79 -18.94
C HIS A 263 -5.50 -25.48 -19.90
N HIS A 264 -6.37 -24.65 -20.51
CA HIS A 264 -6.62 -24.77 -21.94
C HIS A 264 -6.86 -23.39 -22.57
N ARG A 265 -5.97 -23.05 -23.52
CA ARG A 265 -6.30 -22.22 -24.68
C ARG A 265 -7.22 -23.03 -25.61
N GLY A 266 -8.16 -22.31 -26.24
CA GLY A 266 -8.50 -22.41 -27.66
C GLY A 266 -9.18 -23.69 -28.15
N GLY A 267 -10.42 -23.55 -28.62
CA GLY A 267 -11.08 -24.51 -29.50
C GLY A 267 -12.07 -23.77 -30.39
N GLY A 268 -11.69 -23.55 -31.65
CA GLY A 268 -12.62 -23.16 -32.71
C GLY A 268 -13.26 -24.39 -33.34
N GLY A 269 -14.39 -24.18 -34.00
CA GLY A 269 -15.01 -25.15 -34.89
C GLY A 269 -16.48 -24.87 -35.13
N ASP A 270 -16.79 -24.09 -36.17
CA ASP A 270 -18.02 -24.29 -36.93
C ASP A 270 -17.71 -24.16 -38.42
N GLN A 271 -18.24 -25.09 -39.21
CA GLN A 271 -17.96 -25.29 -40.63
C GLN A 271 -19.01 -24.57 -41.48
N GLY A 272 -18.62 -24.04 -42.65
CA GLY A 272 -19.54 -23.99 -43.78
C GLY A 272 -19.40 -22.85 -44.78
N GLN A 273 -18.70 -23.17 -45.87
CA GLN A 273 -19.03 -22.81 -47.27
C GLN A 273 -18.72 -21.41 -47.85
N ARG A 274 -17.97 -21.51 -48.97
CA ARG A 274 -17.96 -20.72 -50.23
C ARG A 274 -16.90 -19.64 -50.41
N GLY A 275 -16.13 -19.81 -51.49
CA GLY A 275 -15.71 -18.71 -52.36
C GLY A 275 -14.21 -18.61 -52.61
N GLU A 276 -13.76 -19.16 -53.74
CA GLU A 276 -12.47 -18.89 -54.38
C GLU A 276 -12.15 -17.38 -54.49
N ALA A 277 -10.87 -17.00 -54.31
CA ALA A 277 -10.00 -16.51 -55.41
C ALA A 277 -8.83 -15.62 -54.92
N ARG A 278 -7.62 -15.93 -55.45
CA ARG A 278 -6.42 -15.06 -55.66
C ARG A 278 -5.67 -14.62 -54.39
N ARG A 279 -4.54 -15.22 -53.97
CA ARG A 279 -3.21 -15.44 -54.61
C ARG A 279 -2.52 -14.18 -55.16
N LEU A 280 -1.32 -13.94 -54.61
CA LEU A 280 -0.15 -13.17 -55.08
C LEU A 280 -0.17 -11.67 -54.74
N ALA A 281 0.91 -10.99 -54.34
CA ALA A 281 2.32 -11.29 -54.06
C ALA A 281 2.92 -9.97 -53.53
N SER A 282 3.55 -9.93 -52.36
CA SER A 282 5.00 -9.77 -52.14
C SER A 282 5.67 -8.49 -52.66
N ALA A 283 6.56 -7.95 -51.79
CA ALA A 283 7.67 -7.02 -52.03
C ALA A 283 7.26 -5.53 -52.20
N GLY A 284 7.75 -4.56 -51.45
CA GLY A 284 9.05 -4.43 -50.78
C GLY A 284 10.09 -3.94 -51.79
N HIS A 285 10.48 -2.66 -51.74
CA HIS A 285 11.74 -2.05 -52.20
C HIS A 285 11.72 -0.58 -51.72
N HIS A 286 12.65 -0.19 -50.85
CA HIS A 286 13.86 0.59 -51.21
C HIS A 286 13.55 1.91 -51.94
N GLN A 287 13.53 3.01 -51.19
CA GLN A 287 14.50 4.11 -51.25
C GLN A 287 14.34 4.99 -50.00
#